data_AF-A0A7U3GRD9-F1
#
_entry.id   AF-A0A7U3GRD9-F1
#
_cell.length_a   1.000
_cell.length_b   1.000
_cell.length_c   1.000
_cell.angle_alpha   90.00
_cell.angle_beta   90.00
_cell.angle_gamma   90.00
#
_symmetry.space_group_name_H-M   'P 1'
#
loop_
_entity.id
_entity.type
_entity.pdbx_description
1 polymer ?
#
loop_
_entity_poly.entity_id
_entity_poly.type
_entity_poly.pdbx_seq_one_letter_code
_entity_poly.pdbx_strand_id
1 'polypeptide(L)'
;MSEITDRKELKRSLGKSESLVKFTKSDAMLNEKHIGVLKKLAGRFLIVTNTDLNDKEAVSAYKEQWTIERSFRTIKSFLEIRPVYHWKVDRIKSHVFVCELSLLLSRLIEEG
;
A
#
# COMPACT_ATOMS: atom_id res chain seq x y z
N MET A 1 18.22 -15.93 -13.91
CA MET A 1 17.21 -15.64 -12.87
C MET A 1 17.91 -15.89 -11.54
N SER A 2 18.45 -14.84 -10.89
CA SER A 2 19.23 -15.07 -9.67
C SER A 2 18.29 -15.51 -8.56
N GLU A 3 18.41 -16.76 -8.16
CA GLU A 3 17.80 -17.28 -6.93
C GLU A 3 18.12 -16.34 -5.77
N ILE A 4 17.08 -15.77 -5.18
CA ILE A 4 17.23 -15.06 -3.91
C ILE A 4 17.07 -16.12 -2.83
N THR A 5 18.20 -16.61 -2.35
CA THR A 5 18.37 -17.87 -1.61
C THR A 5 17.74 -17.91 -0.20
N ASP A 6 17.12 -16.85 0.33
CA ASP A 6 16.42 -16.97 1.61
C ASP A 6 15.23 -15.99 1.79
N ARG A 7 14.01 -16.52 1.70
CA ARG A 7 12.74 -15.80 1.96
C ARG A 7 12.67 -15.24 3.39
N LYS A 8 13.39 -15.87 4.33
CA LYS A 8 13.45 -15.47 5.75
C LYS A 8 14.38 -14.27 5.95
N GLU A 9 15.50 -14.24 5.24
CA GLU A 9 16.46 -13.13 5.25
C GLU A 9 15.85 -11.88 4.60
N LEU A 10 15.17 -12.04 3.45
CA LEU A 10 14.43 -10.95 2.79
C LEU A 10 13.34 -10.34 3.68
N LYS A 11 12.50 -11.17 4.32
CA LYS A 11 11.48 -10.68 5.26
C LYS A 11 12.09 -9.93 6.44
N ARG A 12 13.26 -10.37 6.92
CA ARG A 12 13.98 -9.76 8.04
C ARG A 12 14.62 -8.44 7.65
N SER A 13 15.16 -8.32 6.45
CA SER A 13 15.78 -7.09 5.93
C SER A 13 14.77 -6.03 5.49
N LEU A 14 13.56 -6.43 5.08
CA LEU A 14 12.49 -5.51 4.64
C LEU A 14 11.55 -5.07 5.77
N GLY A 15 11.27 -5.96 6.74
CA GLY A 15 10.34 -5.70 7.83
C GLY A 15 10.90 -4.83 8.97
N LYS A 16 12.23 -4.69 9.04
CA LYS A 16 12.90 -3.67 9.83
C LYS A 16 13.58 -2.72 8.87
N SER A 17 13.30 -1.42 8.99
CA SER A 17 14.15 -0.40 8.39
C SER A 17 15.50 -0.46 9.11
N GLU A 18 16.31 -1.46 8.77
CA GLU A 18 17.68 -1.53 9.26
C GLU A 18 18.41 -0.37 8.61
N SER A 19 18.89 0.55 9.45
CA SER A 19 19.70 1.67 9.02
C SER A 19 20.84 1.19 8.12
N LEU A 20 21.05 1.89 6.99
CA LEU A 20 22.19 1.68 6.10
C LEU A 20 23.53 1.84 6.84
N VAL A 21 23.49 2.55 7.96
CA VAL A 21 24.61 2.84 8.85
C VAL A 21 24.38 2.15 10.18
N LYS A 22 25.31 1.30 10.59
CA LYS A 22 25.35 0.79 11.97
C LYS A 22 26.01 1.86 12.84
N PHE A 23 25.22 2.47 13.71
CA PHE A 23 25.73 3.38 14.73
C PHE A 23 26.18 2.58 15.94
N THR A 24 27.46 2.68 16.28
CA THR A 24 27.98 2.32 17.61
C THR A 24 28.24 3.60 18.40
N LYS A 25 28.42 3.50 19.73
CA LYS A 25 28.59 4.66 20.63
C LYS A 25 29.66 5.67 20.19
N SER A 26 30.62 5.26 19.36
CA SER A 26 31.74 6.09 18.92
C SER A 26 32.02 6.07 17.42
N ASP A 27 31.47 5.12 16.66
CA ASP A 27 31.76 4.97 15.23
C ASP A 27 30.52 4.57 14.41
N ALA A 28 30.47 5.07 13.18
CA ALA A 28 29.46 4.73 12.19
C ALA A 28 30.08 3.85 11.10
N MET A 29 29.59 2.61 10.96
CA MET A 29 30.05 1.69 9.90
C MET A 29 28.94 1.42 8.89
N LEU A 30 29.32 1.30 7.62
CA LEU A 30 28.38 1.02 6.54
C LEU A 30 27.96 -0.46 6.55
N ASN A 31 26.67 -0.73 6.40
CA ASN A 31 26.16 -2.10 6.31
C ASN A 31 26.20 -2.60 4.85
N GLU A 32 27.36 -3.09 4.42
CA GLU A 32 27.57 -3.54 3.03
C GLU A 32 26.60 -4.63 2.58
N LYS A 33 26.21 -5.55 3.47
CA LYS A 33 25.24 -6.61 3.17
C LYS A 33 23.88 -6.05 2.78
N HIS A 34 23.37 -5.10 3.58
CA HIS A 34 22.09 -4.45 3.32
C HIS A 34 22.14 -3.64 2.02
N ILE A 35 23.26 -2.95 1.77
CA ILE A 35 23.47 -2.20 0.52
C ILE A 35 23.51 -3.12 -0.70
N GLY A 36 24.13 -4.29 -0.60
CA GLY A 36 24.12 -5.30 -1.66
C GLY A 36 22.70 -5.75 -2.01
N VAL A 37 21.84 -5.97 -1.01
CA VAL A 37 20.42 -6.31 -1.21
C VAL A 37 19.66 -5.16 -1.87
N LEU A 38 19.82 -3.93 -1.38
CA LEU A 38 19.15 -2.76 -1.97
C LEU A 38 19.61 -2.47 -3.40
N LYS A 39 20.90 -2.63 -3.71
CA LYS A 39 21.41 -2.55 -5.09
C LYS A 39 20.75 -3.58 -6.01
N LYS A 40 20.49 -4.80 -5.51
CA LYS A 40 19.73 -5.83 -6.23
C LYS A 40 18.23 -5.54 -6.28
N LEU A 41 17.68 -4.63 -5.49
CA LEU A 41 16.27 -4.25 -5.55
C LEU A 41 16.04 -2.90 -6.23
N ALA A 42 17.10 -2.14 -6.50
CA ALA A 42 17.03 -0.85 -7.17
C ALA A 42 16.25 -0.96 -8.50
N GLY A 43 15.17 -0.20 -8.61
CA GLY A 43 14.28 -0.20 -9.79
C GLY A 43 13.34 -1.41 -9.91
N ARG A 44 13.28 -2.29 -8.91
CA ARG A 44 12.36 -3.43 -8.87
C ARG A 44 11.35 -3.28 -7.73
N PHE A 45 10.10 -3.62 -8.00
CA PHE A 45 9.08 -3.77 -6.96
C PHE A 45 9.06 -5.21 -6.48
N LEU A 46 9.20 -5.41 -5.18
CA LEU A 46 9.14 -6.72 -4.54
C LEU A 46 7.81 -6.85 -3.81
N ILE A 47 7.03 -7.88 -4.16
CA ILE A 47 5.79 -8.23 -3.48
C ILE A 47 6.08 -9.43 -2.58
N VAL A 48 5.79 -9.28 -1.29
CA VAL A 48 5.91 -10.36 -0.31
C VAL A 48 4.53 -10.69 0.20
N THR A 49 4.00 -11.84 -0.20
CA THR A 49 2.68 -12.32 0.22
C THR A 49 2.77 -13.66 0.95
N ASN A 50 1.75 -13.96 1.75
CA ASN A 50 1.48 -15.27 2.35
C ASN A 50 0.36 -16.04 1.62
N THR A 51 -0.13 -15.52 0.49
CA THR A 51 -1.16 -16.15 -0.34
C THR A 51 -0.59 -17.27 -1.19
N ASP A 52 -1.43 -18.26 -1.50
CA ASP A 52 -1.11 -19.37 -2.41
C ASP A 52 -1.41 -19.04 -3.90
N LEU A 53 -1.69 -17.77 -4.19
CA LEU A 53 -1.92 -17.27 -5.55
C LEU A 53 -0.69 -17.41 -6.42
N ASN A 54 -0.89 -17.61 -7.72
CA ASN A 54 0.21 -17.62 -8.68
C ASN A 54 0.86 -16.22 -8.78
N ASP A 55 2.12 -16.15 -9.19
CA ASP A 55 2.90 -14.90 -9.25
C ASP A 55 2.18 -13.79 -10.05
N LYS A 56 1.57 -14.15 -11.19
CA LYS A 56 0.82 -13.21 -12.02
C LYS A 56 -0.46 -12.70 -11.34
N GLU A 57 -1.15 -13.57 -10.64
CA GLU A 57 -2.39 -13.24 -9.92
C GLU A 57 -2.09 -12.37 -8.71
N ALA A 58 -1.03 -12.68 -7.97
CA ALA A 58 -0.56 -11.86 -6.86
C ALA A 58 -0.19 -10.44 -7.32
N VAL A 59 0.47 -10.30 -8.49
CA VAL A 59 0.75 -8.99 -9.09
C VAL A 59 -0.52 -8.26 -9.52
N SER A 60 -1.50 -8.96 -10.12
CA SER A 60 -2.77 -8.36 -10.52
C SER A 60 -3.54 -7.84 -9.31
N ALA A 61 -3.70 -8.68 -8.29
CA ALA A 61 -4.38 -8.33 -7.05
C ALA A 61 -3.71 -7.14 -6.34
N TYR A 62 -2.37 -7.09 -6.33
CA TYR A 62 -1.65 -5.93 -5.79
C TYR A 62 -1.94 -4.65 -6.58
N LYS A 63 -2.00 -4.72 -7.92
CA LYS A 63 -2.31 -3.56 -8.77
C LYS A 63 -3.76 -3.09 -8.63
N GLU A 64 -4.68 -4.02 -8.40
CA GLU A 64 -6.11 -3.72 -8.18
C GLU A 64 -6.36 -2.93 -6.89
N GLN A 65 -5.41 -2.87 -5.95
CA GLN A 65 -5.47 -1.97 -4.79
C GLN A 65 -5.67 -0.50 -5.22
N TRP A 66 -5.15 -0.10 -6.38
CA TRP A 66 -5.35 1.25 -6.92
C TRP A 66 -6.83 1.56 -7.19
N THR A 67 -7.67 0.55 -7.47
CA THR A 67 -9.11 0.72 -7.62
C THR A 67 -9.75 1.24 -6.34
N ILE A 68 -9.32 0.72 -5.19
CA ILE A 68 -9.77 1.17 -3.87
C ILE A 68 -9.30 2.61 -3.61
N GLU A 69 -8.04 2.92 -3.90
CA GLU A 69 -7.51 4.28 -3.77
C GLU A 69 -8.26 5.28 -4.65
N ARG A 70 -8.61 4.87 -5.87
CA ARG A 70 -9.44 5.66 -6.79
C ARG A 70 -10.84 5.88 -6.22
N SER A 71 -11.48 4.85 -5.67
CA SER A 71 -12.78 4.98 -4.99
C SER A 71 -12.72 6.00 -3.85
N PHE A 72 -11.69 5.92 -2.99
CA PHE A 72 -11.50 6.88 -1.91
C PHE A 72 -11.22 8.29 -2.41
N ARG A 73 -10.52 8.43 -3.53
CA ARG A 73 -10.30 9.73 -4.19
C ARG A 73 -11.64 10.30 -4.66
N THR A 74 -12.46 9.53 -5.36
CA THR A 74 -13.79 9.94 -5.83
C THR A 74 -14.69 10.39 -4.66
N ILE A 75 -14.71 9.65 -3.56
CA ILE A 75 -15.44 10.02 -2.35
C ILE A 75 -14.99 11.38 -1.81
N LYS A 76 -13.68 11.64 -1.80
CA LYS A 76 -13.11 12.86 -1.22
C LYS A 76 -13.23 14.08 -2.13
N SER A 77 -13.13 13.89 -3.45
CA SER A 77 -13.08 15.01 -4.42
C SER A 77 -14.41 15.31 -5.09
N PHE A 78 -15.15 14.29 -5.53
CA PHE A 78 -16.38 14.49 -6.29
C PHE A 78 -17.61 14.48 -5.39
N LEU A 79 -17.64 13.57 -4.42
CA LEU A 79 -18.74 13.44 -3.47
C LEU A 79 -18.57 14.31 -2.22
N GLU A 80 -17.46 15.07 -2.15
CA GLU A 80 -17.15 16.06 -1.12
C GLU A 80 -17.55 15.61 0.30
N ILE A 81 -17.14 14.42 0.74
CA ILE A 81 -17.38 13.95 2.12
C ILE A 81 -16.81 14.90 3.18
N ARG A 82 -15.98 15.86 2.76
CA ARG A 82 -15.62 17.04 3.52
C ARG A 82 -15.90 18.27 2.65
N PRO A 83 -16.53 19.31 3.20
CA PRO A 83 -16.60 19.63 4.63
C PRO A 83 -17.91 19.17 5.28
N VAL A 84 -17.81 18.43 6.39
CA VAL A 84 -18.99 18.06 7.20
C VAL A 84 -19.39 19.26 8.06
N TYR A 85 -20.21 20.16 7.52
CA TYR A 85 -20.78 21.29 8.29
C TYR A 85 -21.90 20.88 9.27
N HIS A 86 -22.04 19.57 9.53
CA HIS A 86 -23.06 18.99 10.37
C HIS A 86 -22.55 18.76 11.79
N TRP A 87 -23.29 19.28 12.77
CA TRP A 87 -22.95 19.20 14.19
C TRP A 87 -23.65 18.06 14.92
N LYS A 88 -24.80 17.61 14.38
CA LYS A 88 -25.58 16.48 14.92
C LYS A 88 -25.08 15.17 14.32
N VAL A 89 -24.79 14.20 15.17
CA VAL A 89 -24.28 12.87 14.80
C VAL A 89 -25.13 12.20 13.73
N ASP A 90 -26.46 12.28 13.82
CA ASP A 90 -27.34 11.64 12.84
C ASP A 90 -27.21 12.23 11.44
N ARG A 91 -27.01 13.55 11.32
CA ARG A 91 -26.80 14.19 10.01
C ARG A 91 -25.44 13.86 9.41
N ILE A 92 -24.42 13.66 10.24
CA ILE A 92 -23.12 13.17 9.80
C ILE A 92 -23.28 11.75 9.22
N LYS A 93 -23.98 10.86 9.92
CA LYS A 93 -24.24 9.49 9.45
C LYS A 93 -25.00 9.48 8.13
N SER A 94 -26.06 10.29 8.00
CA SER A 94 -26.82 10.39 6.76
C SER A 94 -25.99 10.89 5.59
N HIS A 95 -25.14 11.90 5.79
CA HIS A 95 -24.26 12.42 4.74
C HIS A 95 -23.25 11.35 4.27
N VAL A 96 -22.59 10.67 5.20
CA VAL A 96 -21.66 9.57 4.87
C VAL A 96 -22.38 8.46 4.09
N PHE A 97 -23.61 8.11 4.51
CA PHE A 97 -24.42 7.10 3.83
C PHE A 97 -24.75 7.50 2.38
N VAL A 98 -25.15 8.76 2.15
CA VAL A 98 -25.43 9.25 0.80
C VAL A 98 -24.17 9.24 -0.06
N CYS A 99 -23.01 9.66 0.46
CA CYS A 99 -21.74 9.58 -0.27
C CYS A 99 -21.40 8.13 -0.65
N GLU A 100 -21.59 7.16 0.25
CA GLU A 100 -21.34 5.75 -0.05
C GLU A 100 -22.30 5.21 -1.12
N LEU A 101 -23.58 5.56 -1.03
CA LEU A 101 -24.58 5.16 -2.03
C LEU A 101 -24.26 5.74 -3.40
N SER A 102 -23.88 7.01 -3.48
CA SER A 102 -23.50 7.66 -4.73
C SER A 102 -22.23 7.05 -5.34
N LEU A 103 -21.26 6.62 -4.52
CA LEU A 103 -20.09 5.90 -5.00
C LEU A 103 -20.50 4.56 -5.64
N LEU A 104 -21.37 3.80 -4.97
CA LEU A 104 -21.86 2.53 -5.47
C LEU A 104 -22.58 2.70 -6.82
N LEU A 105 -23.46 3.71 -6.93
CA LEU A 105 -24.12 4.06 -8.18
C LEU A 105 -23.13 4.44 -9.28
N SER A 106 -22.14 5.28 -8.96
CA SER A 106 -21.09 5.65 -9.91
C SER A 106 -20.32 4.44 -10.43
N ARG A 107 -20.05 3.45 -9.58
CA ARG A 107 -19.37 2.21 -9.98
C ARG A 107 -20.22 1.33 -10.87
N LEU A 108 -21.51 1.16 -10.54
CA LEU A 108 -22.44 0.41 -11.39
C LEU A 108 -22.58 1.02 -12.79
N ILE A 109 -22.57 2.35 -12.90
CA ILE A 109 -22.62 3.05 -14.19
C ILE A 109 -21.30 2.94 -14.96
N GLU A 110 -20.15 2.88 -14.27
CA GLU A 110 -18.84 2.68 -14.93
C GLU A 110 -18.66 1.24 -15.45
N GLU A 111 -19.28 0.24 -14.82
CA GLU A 111 -19.12 -1.19 -15.15
C GLU A 111 -20.16 -1.73 -16.14
N GLY A 112 -21.31 -1.07 -16.29
CA GLY A 112 -22.38 -1.42 -17.23
C GLY A 112 -22.23 -0.75 -18.60
#